data_AF-A0A9W6AAX3-F1
#
_entry.id   AF-A0A9W6AAX3-F1
#
_cell.length_a   1.000
_cell.length_b   1.000
_cell.length_c   1.000
_cell.angle_alpha   90.00
_cell.angle_beta   90.00
_cell.angle_gamma   90.00
#
_symmetry.space_group_name_H-M   'P 1'
#
loop_
_entity.id
_entity.type
_entity.pdbx_description
1 polymer ?
#
loop_
_entity_poly.entity_id
_entity_poly.type
_entity_poly.pdbx_seq_one_letter_code
_entity_poly.pdbx_strand_id
1 'polypeptide(L)'
;MLPLSLTSHVYPANTPLSARRFLSLVSPESPQSPREDDLFSSDIGEEQLAKTFRMIKQQGLLKDKLLVLYCGADQSVPDWVDKEKLLSKWRNAADHNGKFQVWDQERSGIIPGASHALSNDGQAEPRKELARRVLGYLQRLEKS
;
A
#
# COMPACT_ATOMS: atom_id res chain seq x y z
N MET A 1 16.38 12.96 18.47
CA MET A 1 14.97 12.49 18.45
C MET A 1 14.08 13.71 18.64
N LEU A 2 12.95 13.78 17.94
CA LEU A 2 11.97 14.85 18.12
C LEU A 2 11.08 14.56 19.36
N PRO A 3 10.52 15.60 20.00
CA PRO A 3 9.63 15.41 21.15
C PRO A 3 8.34 14.66 20.78
N LEU A 4 8.05 13.57 21.49
CA LEU A 4 6.86 12.75 21.25
C LEU A 4 5.55 13.53 21.38
N SER A 5 5.49 14.48 22.31
CA SER A 5 4.32 15.35 22.52
C SER A 5 3.97 16.20 21.30
N LEU A 6 4.95 16.48 20.43
CA LEU A 6 4.73 17.22 19.19
C LEU A 6 4.43 16.28 18.01
N THR A 7 5.08 15.12 17.96
CA THR A 7 4.95 14.18 16.83
C THR A 7 3.75 13.25 16.93
N SER A 8 3.17 13.07 18.13
CA SER A 8 2.02 12.18 18.37
C SER A 8 0.75 12.57 17.60
N HIS A 9 0.67 13.81 17.13
CA HIS A 9 -0.44 14.28 16.29
C HIS A 9 -0.32 13.84 14.83
N VAL A 10 0.89 13.50 14.38
CA VAL A 10 1.20 13.12 13.00
C VAL A 10 1.43 11.60 12.89
N TYR A 11 1.89 10.96 13.96
CA TYR A 11 2.25 9.56 13.97
C TYR A 11 1.96 8.93 15.34
N PRO A 12 1.70 7.61 15.46
CA PRO A 12 1.39 6.99 16.74
C PRO A 12 2.39 7.34 17.85
N ALA A 13 1.86 7.74 19.02
CA ALA A 13 2.64 8.27 20.14
C ALA A 13 3.70 7.29 20.70
N ASN A 14 3.56 6.01 20.41
CA ASN A 14 4.51 4.96 20.79
C ASN A 14 5.68 4.80 19.79
N THR A 15 5.76 5.62 18.73
CA THR A 15 6.83 5.53 17.72
C THR A 15 7.68 6.80 17.71
N PRO A 16 8.92 6.76 18.25
CA PRO A 16 9.80 7.93 18.25
C PRO A 16 10.31 8.24 16.85
N LEU A 17 10.33 9.53 16.49
CA LEU A 17 10.77 10.02 15.19
C LEU A 17 12.09 10.80 15.30
N SER A 18 13.04 10.47 14.43
CA SER A 18 14.17 11.35 14.17
C SER A 18 13.73 12.51 13.27
N ALA A 19 14.49 13.62 13.28
CA ALA A 19 14.20 14.75 12.40
C ALA A 19 14.22 14.33 10.91
N ARG A 20 15.15 13.46 10.51
CA ARG A 20 15.22 12.92 9.15
C ARG A 20 13.95 12.16 8.78
N ARG A 21 13.48 11.24 9.63
CA ARG A 21 12.28 10.44 9.35
C ARG A 21 11.02 11.30 9.34
N PHE A 22 10.90 12.27 10.23
CA PHE A 22 9.77 13.21 10.21
C PHE A 22 9.71 13.99 8.89
N LEU A 23 10.85 14.53 8.43
CA LEU A 23 10.91 15.23 7.14
C LEU A 23 10.60 14.32 5.94
N SER A 24 10.87 13.02 6.06
CA SER A 24 10.48 12.03 5.05
C SER A 24 8.96 11.78 5.07
N LEU A 25 8.33 11.63 6.23
CA LEU A 25 6.89 11.42 6.36
C LEU A 25 6.05 12.61 5.87
N VAL A 26 6.48 13.84 6.17
CA VAL A 26 5.77 15.04 5.69
C VAL A 26 6.14 15.43 4.26
N SER A 27 7.09 14.70 3.63
CA SER A 27 7.60 14.86 2.26
C SER A 27 7.25 16.21 1.62
N PRO A 28 7.92 17.32 2.00
CA PRO A 28 7.50 18.66 1.60
C PRO A 28 7.62 18.91 0.09
N GLU A 29 8.35 18.04 -0.63
CA GLU A 29 8.57 18.08 -2.08
C GLU A 29 7.60 17.13 -2.84
N SER A 30 6.70 16.44 -2.13
CA SER A 30 5.66 15.58 -2.72
C SER A 30 4.55 16.43 -3.37
N PRO A 31 3.97 15.99 -4.51
CA PRO A 31 4.18 14.71 -5.20
C PRO A 31 5.32 14.69 -6.24
N GLN A 32 6.02 15.80 -6.48
CA GLN A 32 7.03 15.88 -7.54
C GLN A 32 8.28 15.05 -7.22
N SER A 33 8.75 15.12 -5.97
CA SER A 33 9.91 14.38 -5.48
C SER A 33 9.63 13.83 -4.08
N PRO A 34 8.74 12.82 -3.96
CA PRO A 34 8.46 12.19 -2.67
C PRO A 34 9.74 11.61 -2.06
N ARG A 35 9.83 11.62 -0.73
CA ARG A 35 10.98 11.06 -0.02
C ARG A 35 10.75 9.57 0.25
N GLU A 36 11.73 8.95 0.91
CA GLU A 36 11.87 7.50 1.07
C GLU A 36 10.59 6.78 1.54
N ASP A 37 9.81 7.40 2.42
CA ASP A 37 8.59 6.79 2.99
C ASP A 37 7.33 6.98 2.14
N ASP A 38 7.32 7.94 1.20
CA ASP A 38 6.13 8.32 0.44
C ASP A 38 6.03 7.54 -0.89
N LEU A 39 5.64 6.27 -0.78
CA LEU A 39 5.51 5.34 -1.92
C LEU A 39 4.05 5.13 -2.36
N PHE A 40 3.09 5.54 -1.53
CA PHE A 40 1.69 5.15 -1.64
C PHE A 40 0.71 6.33 -1.69
N SER A 41 1.19 7.58 -1.67
CA SER A 41 0.30 8.74 -1.83
C SER A 41 -0.44 8.71 -3.16
N SER A 42 -1.71 9.11 -3.14
CA SER A 42 -2.62 8.96 -4.29
C SER A 42 -2.28 9.86 -5.48
N ASP A 43 -1.61 10.97 -5.21
CA ASP A 43 -1.18 11.99 -6.15
C ASP A 43 0.20 11.72 -6.78
N ILE A 44 0.94 10.70 -6.33
CA ILE A 44 2.24 10.30 -6.90
C ILE A 44 2.14 10.02 -8.40
N GLY A 45 2.85 10.77 -9.24
CA GLY A 45 2.81 10.64 -10.69
C GLY A 45 3.38 9.33 -11.25
N GLU A 46 3.11 9.05 -12.53
CA GLU A 46 3.61 7.83 -13.20
C GLU A 46 5.14 7.72 -13.23
N GLU A 47 5.86 8.85 -13.31
CA GLU A 47 7.32 8.86 -13.29
C GLU A 47 7.87 8.32 -11.96
N GLN A 48 7.23 8.66 -10.85
CA GLN A 48 7.62 8.17 -9.53
C GLN A 48 7.21 6.72 -9.34
N LEU A 49 6.02 6.32 -9.80
CA LEU A 49 5.61 4.90 -9.83
C LEU A 49 6.52 4.04 -10.72
N ALA A 50 7.15 4.65 -11.74
CA ALA A 50 8.14 3.95 -12.56
C ALA A 50 9.42 3.61 -11.78
N LYS A 51 9.77 4.40 -10.77
CA LYS A 51 10.94 4.17 -9.90
C LYS A 51 10.64 3.17 -8.78
N THR A 52 9.38 2.77 -8.60
CA THR A 52 8.93 1.85 -7.54
C THR A 52 8.24 0.61 -8.13
N PHE A 53 6.94 0.68 -8.44
CA PHE A 53 6.14 -0.45 -8.91
C PHE A 53 6.65 -1.04 -10.23
N ARG A 54 7.09 -0.23 -11.22
CA ARG A 54 7.68 -0.78 -12.46
C ARG A 54 8.99 -1.53 -12.20
N MET A 55 9.74 -1.14 -11.17
CA MET A 55 11.02 -1.78 -10.83
C MET A 55 10.85 -3.21 -10.34
N ILE A 56 9.67 -3.58 -9.82
CA ILE A 56 9.40 -4.95 -9.34
C ILE A 56 9.71 -5.98 -10.45
N LYS A 57 9.26 -5.72 -11.68
CA LYS A 57 9.57 -6.58 -12.82
C LYS A 57 11.03 -6.47 -13.24
N GLN A 58 11.57 -5.26 -13.30
CA GLN A 58 12.92 -5.00 -13.82
C GLN A 58 14.02 -5.62 -12.96
N GLN A 59 13.85 -5.59 -11.63
CA GLN A 59 14.80 -6.17 -10.68
C GLN A 59 14.75 -7.70 -10.64
N GLY A 60 13.64 -8.32 -11.07
CA GLY A 60 13.52 -9.78 -11.19
C GLY A 60 13.59 -10.55 -9.86
N LEU A 61 13.42 -9.86 -8.73
CA LEU A 61 13.48 -10.43 -7.39
C LEU A 61 12.17 -11.14 -7.01
N LEU A 62 11.03 -10.62 -7.46
CA LEU A 62 9.74 -11.28 -7.26
C LEU A 62 9.59 -12.44 -8.26
N LYS A 63 9.45 -13.66 -7.73
CA LYS A 63 9.32 -14.89 -8.53
C LYS A 63 7.89 -15.21 -8.94
N ASP A 64 6.91 -14.60 -8.29
CA ASP A 64 5.48 -14.82 -8.53
C ASP A 64 4.74 -13.47 -8.68
N LYS A 65 3.46 -13.41 -8.29
CA LYS A 65 2.57 -12.26 -8.43
C LYS A 65 2.59 -11.38 -7.18
N LEU A 66 2.43 -10.08 -7.37
CA LEU A 66 2.22 -9.10 -6.31
C LEU A 66 0.75 -9.11 -5.87
N LEU A 67 0.49 -9.46 -4.62
CA LEU A 67 -0.82 -9.38 -4.00
C LEU A 67 -0.93 -8.09 -3.16
N VAL A 68 -1.94 -7.26 -3.44
CA VAL A 68 -2.23 -6.05 -2.65
C VAL A 68 -3.66 -6.11 -2.12
N LEU A 69 -3.80 -6.03 -0.79
CA LEU A 69 -5.08 -6.09 -0.09
C LEU A 69 -5.34 -4.77 0.62
N TYR A 70 -6.23 -3.95 0.06
CA TYR A 70 -6.50 -2.60 0.56
C TYR A 70 -7.71 -2.60 1.50
N CYS A 71 -7.60 -1.88 2.62
CA CYS A 71 -8.69 -1.78 3.59
C CYS A 71 -9.79 -0.79 3.14
N GLY A 72 -11.01 -1.28 2.92
CA GLY A 72 -12.12 -0.48 2.37
C GLY A 72 -12.60 0.64 3.29
N ALA A 73 -12.60 0.40 4.60
CA ALA A 73 -12.95 1.37 5.65
C ALA A 73 -11.71 1.85 6.43
N ASP A 74 -10.55 1.91 5.77
CA ASP A 74 -9.31 2.41 6.39
C ASP A 74 -9.44 3.88 6.80
N GLN A 75 -9.46 4.11 8.11
CA GLN A 75 -9.57 5.44 8.73
C GLN A 75 -8.31 6.29 8.61
N SER A 76 -7.20 5.71 8.15
CA SER A 76 -5.93 6.43 7.93
C SER A 76 -5.86 7.05 6.53
N VAL A 77 -6.82 6.74 5.67
CA VAL A 77 -6.89 7.21 4.29
C VAL A 77 -8.00 8.27 4.20
N PRO A 78 -7.71 9.48 3.70
CA PRO A 78 -8.74 10.51 3.54
C PRO A 78 -9.87 10.07 2.61
N ASP A 79 -11.11 10.46 2.93
CA ASP A 79 -12.32 10.06 2.17
C ASP A 79 -12.33 10.52 0.70
N TRP A 80 -11.55 11.56 0.36
CA TRP A 80 -11.43 12.04 -1.02
C TRP A 80 -10.57 11.14 -1.92
N VAL A 81 -9.83 10.18 -1.34
CA VAL A 81 -8.97 9.26 -2.10
C VAL A 81 -9.82 8.16 -2.73
N ASP A 82 -9.85 8.11 -4.05
CA ASP A 82 -10.42 7.00 -4.80
C ASP A 82 -9.47 5.78 -4.77
N LYS A 83 -9.78 4.84 -3.87
CA LYS A 83 -8.99 3.62 -3.64
C LYS A 83 -8.96 2.69 -4.85
N GLU A 84 -10.04 2.61 -5.63
CA GLU A 84 -10.11 1.77 -6.83
C GLU A 84 -9.21 2.33 -7.94
N LYS A 85 -9.29 3.65 -8.16
CA LYS A 85 -8.40 4.33 -9.11
C LYS A 85 -6.94 4.23 -8.67
N LEU A 86 -6.66 4.33 -7.36
CA LEU A 86 -5.31 4.18 -6.81
C LEU A 86 -4.74 2.79 -7.06
N LEU A 87 -5.50 1.73 -6.75
CA LEU A 87 -5.08 0.35 -7.02
C LEU A 87 -4.89 0.10 -8.52
N SER A 88 -5.77 0.61 -9.37
CA SER A 88 -5.62 0.51 -10.83
C SER A 88 -4.33 1.18 -11.32
N LYS A 89 -3.98 2.33 -10.77
CA LYS A 89 -2.73 3.06 -11.06
C LYS A 89 -1.50 2.23 -10.69
N TRP A 90 -1.48 1.63 -9.50
CA TRP A 90 -0.40 0.76 -9.04
C TRP A 90 -0.29 -0.52 -9.87
N ARG A 91 -1.41 -1.17 -10.18
CA ARG A 91 -1.46 -2.31 -11.09
C ARG A 91 -0.86 -1.98 -12.44
N ASN A 92 -1.30 -0.89 -13.07
CA ASN A 92 -0.82 -0.47 -14.38
C ASN A 92 0.69 -0.19 -14.35
N ALA A 93 1.20 0.41 -13.27
CA ALA A 93 2.63 0.58 -13.09
C ALA A 93 3.35 -0.78 -12.97
N ALA A 94 2.90 -1.68 -12.08
CA ALA A 94 3.52 -2.99 -11.87
C ALA A 94 3.52 -3.87 -13.13
N ASP A 95 2.42 -3.85 -13.88
CA ASP A 95 2.21 -4.63 -15.11
C ASP A 95 2.79 -3.95 -16.36
N HIS A 96 3.41 -2.78 -16.23
CA HIS A 96 3.89 -1.97 -17.37
C HIS A 96 2.79 -1.76 -18.42
N ASN A 97 1.61 -1.31 -17.96
CA ASN A 97 0.39 -1.12 -18.75
C ASN A 97 -0.05 -2.40 -19.49
N GLY A 98 0.06 -3.56 -18.82
CA GLY A 98 -0.37 -4.86 -19.35
C GLY A 98 0.68 -5.63 -20.14
N LYS A 99 1.90 -5.09 -20.30
CA LYS A 99 3.02 -5.80 -20.93
C LYS A 99 3.47 -7.02 -20.14
N PHE A 100 3.31 -6.98 -18.82
CA PHE A 100 3.61 -8.09 -17.92
C PHE A 100 2.40 -8.41 -17.05
N GLN A 101 2.40 -9.60 -16.47
CA GLN A 101 1.43 -10.00 -15.46
C GLN A 101 2.16 -10.15 -14.12
N VAL A 102 2.50 -9.04 -13.49
CA VAL A 102 3.13 -8.99 -12.18
C VAL A 102 2.07 -8.95 -11.09
N TRP A 103 1.01 -8.19 -11.28
CA TRP A 103 -0.08 -8.05 -10.32
C TRP A 103 -0.97 -9.30 -10.25
N ASP A 104 -1.39 -9.69 -9.06
CA ASP A 104 -2.43 -10.71 -8.87
C ASP A 104 -3.81 -10.08 -9.11
N GLN A 105 -4.33 -10.23 -10.33
CA GLN A 105 -5.61 -9.64 -10.73
C GLN A 105 -6.83 -10.29 -10.07
N GLU A 106 -6.70 -11.55 -9.62
CA GLU A 106 -7.83 -12.30 -9.08
C GLU A 106 -8.06 -12.00 -7.60
N ARG A 107 -6.97 -11.80 -6.84
CA ARG A 107 -7.04 -11.72 -5.37
C ARG A 107 -6.72 -10.33 -4.83
N SER A 108 -5.94 -9.51 -5.56
CA SER A 108 -5.70 -8.14 -5.12
C SER A 108 -6.98 -7.31 -5.24
N GLY A 109 -7.14 -6.33 -4.35
CA GLY A 109 -8.29 -5.44 -4.36
C GLY A 109 -8.63 -4.90 -2.99
N ILE A 110 -9.80 -4.28 -2.91
CA ILE A 110 -10.34 -3.74 -1.68
C ILE A 110 -11.03 -4.86 -0.88
N ILE A 111 -10.83 -4.87 0.43
CA ILE A 111 -11.58 -5.68 1.39
C ILE A 111 -12.67 -4.78 2.00
N PRO A 112 -13.96 -4.98 1.64
CA PRO A 112 -15.05 -4.15 2.12
C PRO A 112 -15.13 -4.12 3.65
N GLY A 113 -15.38 -2.94 4.23
CA GLY A 113 -15.54 -2.78 5.67
C GLY A 113 -14.28 -3.01 6.53
N ALA A 114 -13.13 -3.36 5.91
CA ALA A 114 -11.88 -3.53 6.63
C ALA A 114 -11.36 -2.19 7.15
N SER A 115 -11.14 -2.08 8.47
CA SER A 115 -10.39 -0.98 9.07
C SER A 115 -8.89 -1.20 8.92
N HIS A 116 -8.07 -0.16 9.13
CA HIS A 116 -6.63 -0.19 8.86
C HIS A 116 -5.92 -1.45 9.37
N ALA A 117 -6.20 -1.83 10.62
CA ALA A 117 -5.54 -2.94 11.32
C ALA A 117 -6.49 -4.12 11.63
N LEU A 118 -7.74 -4.07 11.15
CA LEU A 118 -8.77 -5.09 11.37
C LEU A 118 -8.95 -5.51 12.85
N SER A 119 -8.69 -4.60 13.79
CA SER A 119 -8.49 -4.96 15.20
C SER A 119 -9.75 -4.92 16.08
N ASN A 120 -10.85 -4.31 15.62
CA ASN A 120 -12.07 -4.22 16.42
C ASN A 120 -13.02 -5.42 16.20
N ASP A 121 -14.04 -5.55 17.04
CA ASP A 121 -14.97 -6.69 17.04
C ASP A 121 -15.79 -6.78 15.74
N GLY A 122 -16.06 -5.64 15.10
CA GLY A 122 -16.76 -5.56 13.81
C GLY A 122 -15.95 -6.08 12.61
N GLN A 123 -14.70 -6.51 12.81
CA GLN A 123 -13.80 -6.94 11.73
C GLN A 123 -13.80 -8.46 11.51
N ALA A 124 -14.72 -9.22 12.11
CA ALA A 124 -14.78 -10.67 11.95
C ALA A 124 -14.89 -11.09 10.46
N GLU A 125 -15.82 -10.50 9.70
CA GLU A 125 -15.97 -10.78 8.27
C GLU A 125 -14.80 -10.24 7.42
N PRO A 126 -14.33 -8.99 7.58
CA PRO A 126 -13.10 -8.51 6.93
C PRO A 126 -11.87 -9.41 7.17
N ARG A 127 -11.69 -9.92 8.39
CA ARG A 127 -10.58 -10.85 8.72
C ARG A 127 -10.73 -12.18 8.00
N LYS A 128 -11.94 -12.74 7.92
CA LYS A 128 -12.20 -13.97 7.15
C LYS A 128 -11.90 -13.76 5.67
N GLU A 129 -12.31 -12.64 5.09
CA GLU A 129 -12.06 -12.33 3.69
C GLU A 129 -10.55 -12.14 3.41
N LEU A 130 -9.84 -11.41 4.29
CA LEU A 130 -8.38 -11.28 4.23
C LEU A 130 -7.72 -12.66 4.25
N ALA A 131 -8.07 -13.50 5.24
CA ALA A 131 -7.50 -14.84 5.39
C ALA A 131 -7.81 -15.71 4.17
N ARG A 132 -9.03 -15.66 3.64
CA ARG A 132 -9.44 -16.41 2.44
C ARG A 132 -8.59 -16.03 1.22
N ARG A 133 -8.35 -14.73 0.99
CA ARG A 133 -7.51 -14.26 -0.14
C ARG A 133 -6.06 -14.67 0.01
N VAL A 134 -5.50 -14.56 1.22
CA VAL A 134 -4.11 -14.98 1.51
C VAL A 134 -3.95 -16.49 1.34
N LEU A 135 -4.83 -17.30 1.93
CA LEU A 135 -4.78 -18.75 1.78
C LEU A 135 -4.95 -19.18 0.32
N GLY A 136 -5.89 -18.56 -0.40
CA GLY A 136 -6.09 -18.82 -1.83
C GLY A 136 -4.88 -18.42 -2.68
N TYR A 137 -4.10 -17.42 -2.28
CA TYR A 137 -2.85 -17.03 -2.94
C TYR A 137 -1.76 -18.08 -2.70
N LEU A 138 -1.57 -18.50 -1.45
CA LEU A 138 -0.59 -19.52 -1.06
C LEU A 138 -0.87 -20.89 -1.70
N GLN A 139 -2.14 -21.33 -1.71
CA GLN A 139 -2.53 -22.60 -2.34
C GLN A 139 -2.27 -22.62 -3.85
N ARG A 140 -2.32 -21.47 -4.51
CA ARG A 140 -1.95 -21.37 -5.94
C ARG A 140 -0.44 -21.46 -6.10
N LEU A 141 0.34 -20.83 -5.22
CA LEU A 141 1.81 -20.95 -5.22
C LEU A 141 2.28 -22.39 -5.07
N GLU A 142 1.67 -23.15 -4.16
CA GLU A 142 2.03 -24.56 -3.93
C GLU A 142 1.77 -25.47 -5.14
N LYS A 143 0.92 -25.03 -6.08
CA LYS A 143 0.56 -25.76 -7.30
C LYS A 143 1.31 -25.28 -8.55
N SER A 144 2.14 -24.23 -8.43
CA SER A 144 2.93 -23.66 -9.53
C SER A 144 4.36 -24.18 -9.54
#